data_AF-A0A3D5FNV5-F1
#
_entry.id   AF-A0A3D5FNV5-F1
#
_cell.length_a   1.000
_cell.length_b   1.000
_cell.length_c   1.000
_cell.angle_alpha   90.00
_cell.angle_beta   90.00
_cell.angle_gamma   90.00
#
_symmetry.space_group_name_H-M   'P 1'
#
loop_
_entity.id
_entity.type
_entity.pdbx_description
1 polymer ?
#
loop_
_entity_poly.entity_id
_entity_poly.type
_entity_poly.pdbx_seq_one_letter_code
_entity_poly.pdbx_strand_id
1 'polypeptide(L)'
;PHFEKMLYNQAQLAVVYARAAVLLGPSRWRDVARQTLDFVAAELTSADGAFFTALDAEVDGVEGSFYTWTSGQIEDALGSSAAAQLLRYYDLEAVPEGEG
;
A
#
# COMPACT_ATOMS: atom_id res chain seq x y z
N PRO A 1 5.52 -9.16 8.30
CA PRO A 1 4.45 -8.85 7.32
C PRO A 1 5.15 -8.54 5.99
N HIS A 2 4.67 -9.07 4.88
CA HIS A 2 5.27 -8.77 3.58
C HIS A 2 4.69 -7.49 3.01
N PHE A 3 5.57 -6.57 2.61
CA PHE A 3 5.19 -5.27 2.08
C PHE A 3 5.24 -5.21 0.55
N GLU A 4 5.76 -6.27 -0.08
CA GLU A 4 5.81 -6.47 -1.53
C GLU A 4 4.40 -6.31 -2.14
N LYS A 5 4.34 -5.68 -3.32
CA LYS A 5 3.10 -5.52 -4.07
C LYS A 5 3.06 -6.50 -5.24
N MET A 6 2.34 -7.59 -5.03
CA MET A 6 2.19 -8.64 -6.04
C MET A 6 1.18 -8.28 -7.12
N LEU A 7 1.52 -8.50 -8.40
CA LEU A 7 0.63 -8.28 -9.54
C LEU A 7 -0.67 -9.07 -9.40
N TYR A 8 -0.58 -10.35 -8.99
CA TYR A 8 -1.77 -11.19 -8.88
C TYR A 8 -2.77 -10.66 -7.85
N ASN A 9 -2.29 -10.05 -6.76
CA ASN A 9 -3.18 -9.39 -5.80
C ASN A 9 -3.87 -8.18 -6.41
N GLN A 10 -3.12 -7.32 -7.13
CA GLN A 10 -3.72 -6.15 -7.80
C GLN A 10 -4.77 -6.57 -8.83
N ALA A 11 -4.47 -7.59 -9.64
CA ALA A 11 -5.41 -8.13 -10.63
C ALA A 11 -6.69 -8.66 -9.98
N GLN A 12 -6.57 -9.44 -8.90
CA GLN A 12 -7.72 -9.97 -8.17
C GLN A 12 -8.55 -8.87 -7.51
N LEU A 13 -7.90 -7.89 -6.87
CA LEU A 13 -8.57 -6.77 -6.21
C LEU A 13 -9.32 -5.89 -7.21
N ALA A 14 -8.70 -5.55 -8.35
CA ALA A 14 -9.33 -4.75 -9.39
C ALA A 14 -10.65 -5.38 -9.88
N VAL A 15 -10.67 -6.70 -10.09
CA VAL A 15 -11.88 -7.44 -10.48
C VAL A 15 -12.95 -7.38 -9.38
N VAL A 16 -12.58 -7.60 -8.12
CA VAL A 16 -13.51 -7.57 -6.99
C VAL A 16 -14.15 -6.18 -6.85
N TYR A 17 -13.35 -5.12 -6.90
CA TYR A 17 -13.84 -3.75 -6.76
C TYR A 17 -14.65 -3.28 -7.98
N ALA A 18 -14.27 -3.69 -9.20
CA ALA A 18 -15.07 -3.41 -10.39
C ALA A 18 -16.46 -4.06 -10.31
N ARG A 19 -16.53 -5.32 -9.86
CA ARG A 19 -17.82 -6.01 -9.62
C ARG A 19 -18.62 -5.34 -8.52
N ALA A 20 -17.97 -4.96 -7.42
CA ALA A 20 -18.63 -4.24 -6.33
C ALA A 20 -19.22 -2.89 -6.80
N ALA A 21 -18.53 -2.16 -7.68
CA ALA A 21 -19.04 -0.92 -8.25
C ALA A 21 -20.32 -1.12 -9.09
N VAL A 22 -20.43 -2.25 -9.78
CA VAL A 22 -21.66 -2.60 -10.55
C VAL A 22 -22.79 -3.00 -9.60
N LEU A 23 -22.51 -3.84 -8.61
CA LEU A 23 -23.53 -4.43 -7.72
C LEU A 23 -24.02 -3.46 -6.64
N LEU A 24 -23.13 -2.64 -6.10
CA LEU A 24 -23.39 -1.76 -4.95
C LEU A 24 -23.54 -0.28 -5.37
N GLY A 25 -23.40 0.02 -6.65
CA GLY A 25 -23.47 1.37 -7.21
C GLY A 25 -22.14 2.13 -7.21
N PRO A 26 -22.07 3.24 -8.00
CA PRO A 26 -20.86 4.02 -8.24
C PRO A 26 -20.46 4.82 -7.00
N SER A 27 -19.81 4.12 -6.10
CA SER A 27 -19.24 4.59 -4.85
C SER A 27 -17.72 4.40 -4.88
N ARG A 28 -17.06 4.58 -3.74
CA ARG A 28 -15.63 4.32 -3.48
C ARG A 28 -15.05 3.09 -4.20
N TRP A 29 -15.85 2.05 -4.47
CA TRP A 29 -15.41 0.84 -5.16
C TRP A 29 -14.89 1.09 -6.58
N ARG A 30 -15.52 1.99 -7.34
CA ARG A 30 -15.06 2.34 -8.68
C ARG A 30 -13.69 3.01 -8.61
N ASP A 31 -13.53 3.93 -7.67
CA ASP A 31 -12.26 4.65 -7.49
C ASP A 31 -11.15 3.72 -7.06
N VAL A 32 -11.42 2.79 -6.13
CA VAL A 32 -10.43 1.78 -5.73
C VAL A 32 -10.06 0.88 -6.91
N ALA A 33 -11.03 0.40 -7.70
CA ALA A 33 -10.74 -0.41 -8.88
C ALA A 33 -9.85 0.32 -9.89
N ARG A 34 -10.16 1.59 -10.17
CA ARG A 34 -9.39 2.43 -11.08
C ARG A 34 -7.99 2.70 -10.54
N GLN A 35 -7.86 3.13 -9.29
CA GLN A 35 -6.56 3.39 -8.65
C GLN A 35 -5.68 2.13 -8.62
N THR A 36 -6.27 0.96 -8.42
CA THR A 36 -5.55 -0.33 -8.48
C THR A 36 -4.99 -0.57 -9.89
N LEU A 37 -5.79 -0.34 -10.93
CA LEU A 37 -5.35 -0.49 -12.32
C LEU A 37 -4.34 0.57 -12.75
N ASP A 38 -4.51 1.81 -12.29
CA ASP A 38 -3.58 2.91 -12.52
C ASP A 38 -2.20 2.59 -11.90
N PHE A 39 -2.18 2.03 -10.67
CA PHE A 39 -0.95 1.55 -10.05
C PHE A 39 -0.30 0.42 -10.87
N VAL A 40 -1.08 -0.56 -11.35
CA VAL A 40 -0.53 -1.63 -12.20
C VAL A 40 0.08 -1.07 -13.48
N ALA A 41 -0.58 -0.09 -14.11
CA ALA A 41 -0.09 0.54 -15.33
C ALA A 41 1.18 1.36 -15.10
N ALA A 42 1.29 2.04 -13.96
CA ALA A 42 2.43 2.89 -13.64
C ALA A 42 3.64 2.11 -13.11
N GLU A 43 3.43 1.19 -12.18
CA GLU A 43 4.50 0.57 -11.38
C GLU A 43 4.78 -0.88 -11.75
N LEU A 44 3.78 -1.60 -12.29
CA LEU A 44 3.88 -3.04 -12.59
C LEU A 44 3.84 -3.35 -14.09
N THR A 45 3.99 -2.36 -14.95
CA THR A 45 4.03 -2.52 -16.41
C THR A 45 5.28 -1.86 -16.98
N SER A 46 6.06 -2.61 -17.74
CA SER A 46 7.24 -2.09 -18.43
C SER A 46 6.84 -1.15 -19.58
N ALA A 47 7.77 -0.32 -20.04
CA ALA A 47 7.56 0.55 -21.21
C ALA A 47 7.12 -0.23 -22.48
N ASP A 48 7.59 -1.47 -22.63
CA ASP A 48 7.21 -2.35 -23.76
C ASP A 48 5.89 -3.11 -23.55
N GLY A 49 5.18 -2.88 -22.44
CA GLY A 49 3.88 -3.49 -22.13
C GLY A 49 3.92 -4.86 -21.46
N ALA A 50 5.09 -5.37 -21.08
CA ALA A 50 5.18 -6.57 -20.25
C ALA A 50 4.82 -6.24 -18.79
N PHE A 51 4.24 -7.20 -18.06
CA PHE A 51 3.93 -7.01 -16.65
C PHE A 51 5.05 -7.57 -15.76
N PHE A 52 5.40 -6.82 -14.71
CA PHE A 52 6.24 -7.32 -13.62
C PHE A 52 5.42 -8.21 -12.69
N THR A 53 6.04 -9.21 -12.07
CA THR A 53 5.34 -10.10 -11.13
C THR A 53 5.04 -9.43 -9.79
N ALA A 54 5.90 -8.49 -9.39
CA ALA A 54 5.83 -7.81 -8.12
C ALA A 54 6.64 -6.51 -8.12
N LEU A 55 6.38 -5.66 -7.13
CA LEU A 55 7.22 -4.54 -6.73
C LEU A 55 7.76 -4.81 -5.32
N ASP A 56 9.07 -4.94 -5.21
CA ASP A 56 9.79 -5.13 -3.96
C ASP A 56 9.60 -3.93 -3.02
N ALA A 57 9.59 -4.21 -1.72
CA ALA A 57 9.48 -3.23 -0.65
C ALA A 57 10.79 -3.07 0.15
N GLU A 58 11.87 -3.74 -0.27
CA GLU A 58 13.21 -3.57 0.30
C GLU A 58 13.80 -2.18 -0.04
N VAL A 59 14.31 -1.50 0.98
CA VAL A 59 15.20 -0.35 0.83
C VAL A 59 16.43 -0.60 1.71
N ASP A 60 17.61 -0.51 1.12
CA ASP A 60 18.91 -0.74 1.78
C ASP A 60 18.98 -2.06 2.57
N GLY A 61 18.39 -3.14 2.04
CA GLY A 61 18.37 -4.46 2.70
C GLY A 61 17.30 -4.62 3.79
N VAL A 62 16.41 -3.64 3.97
CA VAL A 62 15.35 -3.67 4.99
C VAL A 62 13.98 -3.70 4.32
N GLU A 63 13.32 -4.86 4.38
CA GLU A 63 11.96 -5.07 3.86
C GLU A 63 10.96 -4.11 4.54
N GLY A 64 10.17 -3.41 3.72
CA GLY A 64 9.04 -2.62 4.19
C GLY A 64 9.42 -1.30 4.85
N SER A 65 10.71 -0.98 4.97
CA SER A 65 11.19 0.25 5.60
C SER A 65 10.55 1.52 5.00
N PHE A 66 10.31 1.52 3.68
CA PHE A 66 9.60 2.59 2.98
C PHE A 66 8.17 2.85 3.50
N TYR A 67 7.50 1.81 4.02
CA TYR A 67 6.11 1.88 4.48
C TYR A 67 5.97 2.02 6.00
N THR A 68 7.08 2.03 6.73
CA THR A 68 7.10 2.05 8.20
C THR A 68 7.48 3.43 8.72
N TRP A 69 7.06 3.73 9.95
CA TRP A 69 7.25 5.03 10.57
C TRP A 69 7.68 4.88 12.02
N THR A 70 8.62 5.72 12.43
CA THR A 70 8.99 5.92 13.84
C THR A 70 8.15 7.05 14.45
N SER A 71 8.05 7.08 15.78
CA SER A 71 7.40 8.19 16.49
C SER A 71 8.01 9.54 16.13
N GLY A 72 9.34 9.61 16.00
CA GLY A 72 10.05 10.82 15.58
C GLY A 72 9.64 11.29 14.18
N GLN A 73 9.56 10.38 13.20
CA GLN A 73 9.11 10.73 11.85
C GLN A 73 7.64 11.22 11.84
N ILE A 74 6.80 10.65 12.70
CA ILE A 74 5.41 11.11 12.87
C ILE A 74 5.36 12.51 13.49
N GLU A 75 6.18 12.77 14.51
CA GLU A 75 6.31 14.08 15.15
C GLU A 75 6.82 15.14 14.18
N ASP A 76 7.84 14.83 13.37
CA ASP A 76 8.39 15.74 12.38
C ASP A 76 7.37 16.09 11.28
N ALA A 77 6.57 15.11 10.84
CA ALA A 77 5.58 15.30 9.78
C ALA A 77 4.33 16.05 10.24
N LEU A 78 3.87 15.82 11.48
CA LEU A 78 2.58 16.34 11.97
C LEU A 78 2.72 17.49 12.97
N GLY A 79 3.90 17.66 13.57
CA GLY A 79 4.11 18.49 14.75
C GLY A 79 3.59 17.85 16.04
N SER A 80 4.15 18.27 17.18
CA SER A 80 3.98 17.59 18.47
C SER A 80 2.51 17.42 18.91
N SER A 81 1.65 18.41 18.68
CA SER A 81 0.24 18.35 19.12
C SER A 81 -0.57 17.30 18.35
N ALA A 82 -0.40 17.24 17.02
CA ALA A 82 -1.14 16.29 16.18
C ALA A 82 -0.55 14.88 16.29
N ALA A 83 0.78 14.75 16.35
CA ALA A 83 1.44 13.47 16.61
C ALA A 83 1.00 12.87 17.96
N ALA A 84 0.95 13.68 19.02
CA ALA A 84 0.46 13.23 20.32
C ALA A 84 -1.02 12.82 20.28
N GLN A 85 -1.86 13.40 19.40
CA GLN A 85 -3.23 12.92 19.22
C GLN A 85 -3.26 11.56 18.52
N LEU A 86 -2.52 11.40 17.43
CA LEU A 86 -2.47 10.17 16.67
C LEU A 86 -1.96 9.00 17.51
N LEU A 87 -0.84 9.19 18.22
CA LEU A 87 -0.21 8.17 19.07
C LEU A 87 -1.00 7.84 20.35
N ARG A 88 -2.03 8.62 20.69
CA ARG A 88 -2.99 8.25 21.76
C ARG A 88 -4.05 7.27 21.29
N TYR A 89 -4.39 7.28 20.00
CA TYR A 89 -5.42 6.40 19.44
C TYR A 89 -4.84 5.16 18.75
N TYR A 90 -3.63 5.28 18.21
CA TYR A 90 -2.92 4.23 17.51
C TYR A 90 -1.58 3.98 18.20
N ASP A 91 -1.26 2.72 18.45
CA ASP A 91 0.05 2.33 18.98
C ASP A 91 1.04 2.05 17.83
N LEU A 92 2.33 2.14 18.13
CA LEU A 92 3.39 1.69 17.23
C LEU A 92 3.85 0.30 17.68
N GLU A 93 3.71 -0.68 16.80
CA GLU A 93 4.31 -1.99 17.00
C GLU A 93 5.58 -2.14 16.18
N ALA A 94 6.55 -2.86 16.74
CA ALA A 94 7.70 -3.29 15.98
C ALA A 94 7.23 -4.15 14.80
N VAL A 95 7.80 -3.92 13.62
CA VAL A 95 7.54 -4.78 12.47
C VAL A 95 8.00 -6.18 12.86
N PRO A 96 7.11 -7.20 12.85
CA PRO A 96 7.53 -8.56 13.14
C PRO A 96 8.60 -8.98 12.14
N GLU A 97 9.77 -9.38 12.65
CA GLU A 97 10.80 -10.03 11.83
C GLU A 97 10.19 -11.32 11.28
N GLY A 98 9.86 -11.31 9.98
CA GLY A 98 9.51 -12.53 9.27
C GLY A 98 10.77 -13.13 8.70
N GLU A 99 11.12 -14.35 9.10
CA GLU A 99 11.95 -15.20 8.24
C GLU A 99 11.13 -15.44 6.95
N GLY A 100 11.63 -14.91 5.83
CA GLY A 100 11.06 -15.14 4.50
C GLY A 100 11.14 -16.60 4.06
#